data_AF-A0A366R515-F1
#
_entry.id   AF-A0A366R515-F1
#
_cell.length_a   1.000
_cell.length_b   1.000
_cell.length_c   1.000
_cell.angle_alpha   90.00
_cell.angle_beta   90.00
_cell.angle_gamma   90.00
#
_symmetry.space_group_name_H-M   'P 1'
#
loop_
_entity.id
_entity.type
_entity.pdbx_description
1 polymer ?
#
loop_
_entity_poly.entity_id
_entity_poly.type
_entity_poly.pdbx_seq_one_letter_code
_entity_poly.pdbx_strand_id
1 'polypeptide(L)'
;MGIINQPQSKGQESNPGDFAAVQKSIIELLNQPDYDDGSAGPVLVRLAWHSSGTYDKVTDTGGSNGAGMRYEAEGGDPANAGLQNARVFLEPVKRLHPWITYSDLWTLAGVTAIHAMGGPEIDWLPGRTDFVDDSKLPPRGRLPDAAQGAEHIRHVFYRMGFNDREIVALSGAHNLGRCHTANSGFEGKWVNNPTRFSNQYFRLLLSETWTEKTVPESGVLQFSSVDEDTEEELMMLPTDIALTTDPEFSKYVDIYSKDKDVFFEDFKKAFAKLLELGIARDSEGNVINTDNQKGGYRSAPKKSDSAPTASGQSDVAKTGGCPVMHHRAKL
;
A
#
# COMPACT_ATOMS: atom_id res chain seq x y z
N MET A 1 -5.97 29.67 21.31
CA MET A 1 -7.42 29.51 21.54
C MET A 1 -8.14 30.08 20.32
N GLY A 2 -8.85 29.25 19.56
CA GLY A 2 -9.71 29.72 18.46
C GLY A 2 -9.31 29.28 17.04
N ILE A 3 -9.31 27.98 16.76
CA ILE A 3 -9.73 27.48 15.44
C ILE A 3 -10.87 26.51 15.73
N ILE A 4 -12.10 27.04 15.79
CA ILE A 4 -13.32 26.27 15.99
C ILE A 4 -14.11 26.38 14.70
N ASN A 5 -14.34 25.22 14.07
CA ASN A 5 -15.39 24.91 13.09
C ASN A 5 -15.72 25.99 12.06
N GLN A 6 -15.10 25.90 10.89
CA GLN A 6 -15.86 26.26 9.69
C GLN A 6 -16.91 25.17 9.43
N PRO A 7 -18.18 25.53 9.17
CA PRO A 7 -19.18 24.54 8.76
C PRO A 7 -18.77 24.01 7.39
N GLN A 8 -18.41 22.73 7.31
CA GLN A 8 -18.26 22.04 6.03
C GLN A 8 -19.59 22.19 5.28
N SER A 9 -19.55 22.70 4.05
CA SER A 9 -20.72 22.69 3.17
C SER A 9 -21.24 21.26 3.13
N LYS A 10 -22.50 21.03 3.50
CA LYS A 10 -23.16 19.74 3.33
C LYS A 10 -23.22 19.46 1.83
N GLY A 11 -22.16 18.83 1.29
CA GLY A 11 -22.21 18.20 0.00
C GLY A 11 -23.38 17.22 0.03
N GLN A 12 -24.21 17.25 -1.00
CA GLN A 12 -25.34 16.34 -1.10
C GLN A 12 -24.79 14.91 -1.13
N GLU A 13 -25.25 14.06 -0.22
CA GLU A 13 -24.90 12.64 -0.21
C GLU A 13 -25.28 12.03 -1.56
N SER A 14 -24.36 11.26 -2.17
CA SER A 14 -24.64 10.59 -3.45
C SER A 14 -25.65 9.45 -3.29
N ASN A 15 -26.30 9.08 -4.39
CA ASN A 15 -27.18 7.90 -4.42
C ASN A 15 -26.37 6.60 -4.27
N PRO A 16 -26.91 5.57 -3.59
CA PRO A 16 -26.29 4.24 -3.55
C PRO A 16 -26.02 3.69 -4.95
N GLY A 17 -24.80 3.17 -5.16
CA GLY A 17 -24.37 2.63 -6.44
C GLY A 17 -23.80 3.67 -7.43
N ASP A 18 -23.80 4.97 -7.09
CA ASP A 18 -23.17 6.01 -7.89
C ASP A 18 -21.65 6.06 -7.65
N PHE A 19 -20.93 5.04 -8.13
CA PHE A 19 -19.48 4.94 -7.98
C PHE A 19 -18.74 6.05 -8.72
N ALA A 20 -19.30 6.60 -9.80
CA ALA A 20 -18.72 7.72 -10.52
C ALA A 20 -18.63 8.99 -9.64
N ALA A 21 -19.66 9.25 -8.83
CA ALA A 21 -19.60 10.32 -7.83
C ALA A 21 -18.50 10.08 -6.79
N VAL A 22 -18.32 8.84 -6.34
CA VAL A 22 -17.24 8.47 -5.40
C VAL A 22 -15.87 8.72 -6.02
N GLN A 23 -15.64 8.28 -7.26
CA GLN A 23 -14.39 8.50 -7.99
C GLN A 23 -14.09 9.99 -8.15
N LYS A 24 -15.10 10.80 -8.45
CA LYS A 24 -14.94 12.26 -8.52
C LYS A 24 -14.43 12.84 -7.19
N SER A 25 -15.03 12.45 -6.07
CA SER A 25 -14.56 12.89 -4.75
C SER A 25 -13.17 12.38 -4.38
N ILE A 26 -12.79 11.18 -4.85
CA ILE A 26 -11.41 10.68 -4.74
C ILE A 26 -10.44 11.54 -5.57
N ILE A 27 -10.80 11.92 -6.80
CA ILE A 27 -9.96 12.77 -7.66
C ILE A 27 -9.73 14.13 -7.01
N GLU A 28 -10.77 14.75 -6.46
CA GLU A 28 -10.69 16.03 -5.74
C GLU A 28 -9.78 15.93 -4.49
N LEU A 29 -9.73 14.75 -3.85
CA LEU A 29 -8.87 14.47 -2.70
C LEU A 29 -7.38 14.33 -3.06
N LEU A 30 -7.03 14.00 -4.31
CA LEU A 30 -5.65 13.63 -4.65
C LEU A 30 -4.64 14.74 -4.40
N ASN A 31 -5.03 16.01 -4.52
CA ASN A 31 -4.16 17.14 -4.23
C ASN A 31 -4.02 17.35 -2.72
N GLN A 32 -2.84 17.04 -2.18
CA GLN A 32 -2.50 17.20 -0.77
C GLN A 32 -1.16 17.94 -0.63
N PRO A 33 -1.13 19.28 -0.76
CA PRO A 33 0.12 20.06 -0.82
C PRO A 33 1.08 19.83 0.35
N ASP A 34 0.54 19.50 1.53
CA ASP A 34 1.30 19.28 2.77
C ASP A 34 1.72 17.81 2.98
N TYR A 35 1.43 16.92 2.02
CA TYR A 35 1.72 15.49 2.11
C TYR A 35 2.62 15.04 0.95
N ASP A 36 3.81 14.54 1.29
CA ASP A 36 4.81 14.01 0.36
C ASP A 36 5.03 14.96 -0.84
N ASP A 37 4.85 14.44 -2.06
CA ASP A 37 5.02 15.15 -3.33
C ASP A 37 3.78 15.96 -3.73
N GLY A 38 3.03 16.46 -2.75
CA GLY A 38 1.80 17.20 -2.95
C GLY A 38 0.59 16.32 -3.31
N SER A 39 0.67 15.00 -3.12
CA SER A 39 -0.38 14.07 -3.57
C SER A 39 -0.67 12.89 -2.65
N ALA A 40 -1.96 12.61 -2.44
CA ALA A 40 -2.41 11.37 -1.82
C ALA A 40 -2.39 10.16 -2.76
N GLY A 41 -2.25 10.36 -4.07
CA GLY A 41 -2.36 9.30 -5.08
C GLY A 41 -1.53 8.05 -4.75
N PRO A 42 -0.20 8.18 -4.56
CA PRO A 42 0.65 7.02 -4.27
C PRO A 42 0.25 6.25 -3.00
N VAL A 43 -0.14 6.95 -1.92
CA VAL A 43 -0.52 6.27 -0.67
C VAL A 43 -1.88 5.58 -0.78
N LEU A 44 -2.79 6.06 -1.65
CA LEU A 44 -4.04 5.37 -1.96
C LEU A 44 -3.81 4.09 -2.77
N VAL A 45 -2.86 4.11 -3.72
CA VAL A 45 -2.44 2.89 -4.45
C VAL A 45 -1.84 1.88 -3.49
N ARG A 46 -0.96 2.32 -2.57
CA ARG A 46 -0.41 1.45 -1.54
C ARG A 46 -1.50 0.89 -0.62
N LEU A 47 -2.49 1.70 -0.21
CA LEU A 47 -3.60 1.22 0.61
C LEU A 47 -4.38 0.09 -0.07
N ALA A 48 -4.71 0.25 -1.37
CA ALA A 48 -5.40 -0.76 -2.15
C ALA A 48 -4.56 -2.05 -2.34
N TRP A 49 -3.24 -1.90 -2.54
CA TRP A 49 -2.31 -3.03 -2.57
C TRP A 49 -2.31 -3.78 -1.25
N HIS A 50 -2.07 -3.08 -0.14
CA HIS A 50 -1.95 -3.67 1.19
C HIS A 50 -3.27 -4.28 1.70
N SER A 51 -4.42 -3.70 1.34
CA SER A 51 -5.72 -4.29 1.68
C SER A 51 -5.97 -5.60 0.95
N SER A 52 -5.21 -5.91 -0.10
CA SER A 52 -5.40 -7.08 -0.95
C SER A 52 -4.26 -8.11 -0.79
N GLY A 53 -3.04 -7.65 -0.52
CA GLY A 53 -1.81 -8.45 -0.50
C GLY A 53 -1.66 -9.42 0.68
N THR A 54 -2.61 -9.43 1.62
CA THR A 54 -2.63 -10.39 2.74
C THR A 54 -3.23 -11.76 2.36
N TYR A 55 -3.72 -11.90 1.12
CA TYR A 55 -4.40 -13.11 0.67
C TYR A 55 -3.48 -14.34 0.70
N ASP A 56 -4.09 -15.46 1.05
CA ASP A 56 -3.51 -16.79 0.98
C ASP A 56 -4.55 -17.75 0.37
N LYS A 57 -4.26 -18.24 -0.84
CA LYS A 57 -5.16 -19.15 -1.58
C LYS A 57 -5.36 -20.52 -0.92
N VAL A 58 -4.46 -20.93 -0.01
CA VAL A 58 -4.55 -22.24 0.66
C VAL A 58 -5.52 -22.17 1.83
N THR A 59 -5.42 -21.11 2.63
CA THR A 59 -6.28 -20.91 3.80
C THR A 59 -7.56 -20.14 3.47
N ASP A 60 -7.61 -19.51 2.29
CA ASP A 60 -8.68 -18.60 1.82
C ASP A 60 -8.97 -17.47 2.82
N THR A 61 -7.90 -16.85 3.32
CA THR A 61 -7.96 -15.74 4.29
C THR A 61 -7.15 -14.54 3.82
N GLY A 62 -7.52 -13.35 4.30
CA GLY A 62 -7.00 -12.08 3.78
C GLY A 62 -7.62 -11.71 2.43
N GLY A 63 -7.00 -10.77 1.72
CA GLY A 63 -7.53 -10.27 0.45
C GLY A 63 -8.44 -9.05 0.63
N SER A 64 -9.01 -8.59 -0.48
CA SER A 64 -9.60 -7.25 -0.61
C SER A 64 -10.94 -7.05 0.11
N ASN A 65 -11.51 -8.10 0.70
CA ASN A 65 -12.79 -8.05 1.41
C ASN A 65 -12.58 -7.84 2.91
N GLY A 66 -13.47 -7.08 3.56
CA GLY A 66 -13.53 -6.97 5.02
C GLY A 66 -12.95 -5.68 5.63
N ALA A 67 -12.16 -4.92 4.85
CA ALA A 67 -11.47 -3.71 5.30
C ALA A 67 -10.73 -3.92 6.62
N GLY A 68 -9.95 -5.01 6.68
CA GLY A 68 -9.37 -5.55 7.91
C GLY A 68 -8.41 -4.60 8.63
N MET A 69 -7.71 -3.73 7.88
CA MET A 69 -6.88 -2.68 8.48
C MET A 69 -7.63 -1.77 9.47
N ARG A 70 -8.97 -1.68 9.47
CA ARG A 70 -9.71 -0.92 10.51
C ARG A 70 -9.48 -1.46 11.93
N TYR A 71 -9.12 -2.72 12.06
CA TYR A 71 -8.83 -3.39 13.33
C TYR A 71 -7.33 -3.37 13.64
N GLU A 72 -6.98 -3.46 14.93
CA GLU A 72 -5.58 -3.36 15.35
C GLU A 72 -4.72 -4.56 14.91
N ALA A 73 -5.30 -5.75 14.83
CA ALA A 73 -4.58 -6.95 14.42
C ALA A 73 -3.96 -6.81 13.01
N GLU A 74 -4.63 -6.14 12.07
CA GLU A 74 -4.10 -5.89 10.72
C GLU A 74 -3.59 -4.45 10.54
N GLY A 75 -4.33 -3.46 11.02
CA GLY A 75 -3.99 -2.05 10.87
C GLY A 75 -2.82 -1.56 11.73
N GLY A 76 -2.37 -2.39 12.68
CA GLY A 76 -1.15 -2.20 13.46
C GLY A 76 -0.01 -3.14 13.07
N ASP A 77 -0.15 -3.91 11.98
CA ASP A 77 0.98 -4.62 11.38
C ASP A 77 2.04 -3.59 10.96
N PRO A 78 3.33 -3.74 11.35
CA PRO A 78 4.39 -2.82 10.93
C PRO A 78 4.46 -2.61 9.41
N ALA A 79 4.15 -3.62 8.60
CA ALA A 79 4.13 -3.48 7.14
C ALA A 79 3.05 -2.49 6.65
N ASN A 80 2.05 -2.17 7.47
CA ASN A 80 0.99 -1.20 7.18
C ASN A 80 1.26 0.20 7.75
N ALA A 81 2.44 0.43 8.35
CA ALA A 81 2.82 1.76 8.83
C ALA A 81 2.72 2.82 7.72
N GLY A 82 2.15 3.97 8.04
CA GLY A 82 1.86 5.05 7.09
C GLY A 82 0.45 5.00 6.47
N LEU A 83 -0.18 3.82 6.39
CA LEU A 83 -1.51 3.67 5.78
C LEU A 83 -2.66 4.25 6.61
N GLN A 84 -2.40 4.68 7.84
CA GLN A 84 -3.31 5.55 8.58
C GLN A 84 -3.61 6.86 7.84
N ASN A 85 -2.62 7.41 7.12
CA ASN A 85 -2.78 8.68 6.38
C ASN A 85 -3.81 8.51 5.26
N ALA A 86 -3.64 7.47 4.42
CA ALA A 86 -4.58 7.15 3.34
C ALA A 86 -6.01 6.93 3.85
N ARG A 87 -6.17 6.22 4.98
CA ARG A 87 -7.49 5.99 5.59
C ARG A 87 -8.13 7.29 6.08
N VAL A 88 -7.37 8.15 6.76
CA VAL A 88 -7.84 9.46 7.22
C VAL A 88 -8.22 10.35 6.04
N PHE A 89 -7.43 10.37 4.96
CA PHE A 89 -7.75 11.12 3.75
C PHE A 89 -9.06 10.67 3.11
N LEU A 90 -9.42 9.38 3.19
CA LEU A 90 -10.66 8.86 2.63
C LEU A 90 -11.89 9.08 3.53
N GLU A 91 -11.74 9.50 4.80
CA GLU A 91 -12.88 9.72 5.70
C GLU A 91 -13.86 10.81 5.21
N PRO A 92 -13.42 11.98 4.69
CA PRO A 92 -14.32 12.94 4.05
C PRO A 92 -15.11 12.33 2.88
N VAL A 93 -14.47 11.52 2.04
CA VAL A 93 -15.13 10.82 0.92
C VAL A 93 -16.17 9.84 1.48
N LYS A 94 -15.81 9.04 2.48
CA LYS A 94 -16.73 8.11 3.15
C LYS A 94 -17.95 8.80 3.74
N ARG A 95 -17.80 10.01 4.29
CA ARG A 95 -18.92 10.82 4.81
C ARG A 95 -19.86 11.32 3.72
N LEU A 96 -19.33 11.69 2.54
CA LEU A 96 -20.13 12.10 1.39
C LEU A 96 -20.84 10.91 0.71
N HIS A 97 -20.28 9.71 0.86
CA HIS A 97 -20.77 8.47 0.28
C HIS A 97 -20.97 7.41 1.37
N PRO A 98 -21.91 7.59 2.32
CA PRO A 98 -22.03 6.70 3.48
C PRO A 98 -22.45 5.27 3.12
N TRP A 99 -22.96 5.05 1.90
CA TRP A 99 -23.40 3.75 1.39
C TRP A 99 -22.26 2.86 0.88
N ILE A 100 -21.10 3.39 0.45
CA ILE A 100 -19.99 2.56 -0.05
C ILE A 100 -19.27 1.89 1.12
N THR A 101 -18.89 0.63 1.00
CA THR A 101 -18.10 -0.06 2.03
C THR A 101 -16.67 0.49 2.07
N TYR A 102 -15.96 0.38 3.19
CA TYR A 102 -14.54 0.73 3.22
C TYR A 102 -13.73 -0.15 2.26
N SER A 103 -14.11 -1.41 2.14
CA SER A 103 -13.46 -2.38 1.24
C SER A 103 -13.57 -1.94 -0.23
N ASP A 104 -14.76 -1.52 -0.68
CA ASP A 104 -14.92 -0.96 -2.02
C ASP A 104 -14.26 0.43 -2.14
N LEU A 105 -14.37 1.29 -1.12
CA LEU A 105 -13.76 2.62 -1.15
C LEU A 105 -12.24 2.57 -1.31
N TRP A 106 -11.55 1.71 -0.57
CA TRP A 106 -10.09 1.62 -0.61
C TRP A 106 -9.60 1.06 -1.95
N THR A 107 -10.27 0.05 -2.49
CA THR A 107 -9.90 -0.54 -3.79
C THR A 107 -10.24 0.39 -4.95
N LEU A 108 -11.40 1.06 -4.91
CA LEU A 108 -11.79 2.10 -5.87
C LEU A 108 -10.83 3.29 -5.84
N ALA A 109 -10.38 3.69 -4.65
CA ALA A 109 -9.38 4.75 -4.49
C ALA A 109 -8.07 4.42 -5.18
N GLY A 110 -7.59 3.17 -5.09
CA GLY A 110 -6.38 2.71 -5.77
C GLY A 110 -6.48 2.84 -7.30
N VAL A 111 -7.51 2.26 -7.93
CA VAL A 111 -7.66 2.31 -9.39
C VAL A 111 -7.92 3.73 -9.91
N THR A 112 -8.68 4.53 -9.14
CA THR A 112 -8.96 5.93 -9.49
C THR A 112 -7.69 6.77 -9.42
N ALA A 113 -6.86 6.56 -8.39
CA ALA A 113 -5.58 7.25 -8.26
C ALA A 113 -4.61 6.87 -9.39
N ILE A 114 -4.49 5.58 -9.74
CA ILE A 114 -3.65 5.13 -10.87
C ILE A 114 -4.06 5.83 -12.16
N HIS A 115 -5.36 5.83 -12.48
CA HIS A 115 -5.85 6.46 -13.69
C HIS A 115 -5.61 7.98 -13.70
N ALA A 116 -5.93 8.67 -12.59
CA ALA A 116 -5.74 10.12 -12.46
C ALA A 116 -4.26 10.54 -12.56
N MET A 117 -3.32 9.68 -12.15
CA MET A 117 -1.88 9.89 -12.30
C MET A 117 -1.33 9.51 -13.69
N GLY A 118 -2.21 9.19 -14.65
CA GLY A 118 -1.84 8.88 -16.05
C GLY A 118 -1.54 7.41 -16.32
N GLY A 119 -1.92 6.52 -15.42
CA GLY A 119 -1.82 5.07 -15.59
C GLY A 119 -2.96 4.47 -16.41
N PRO A 120 -2.96 3.14 -16.63
CA PRO A 120 -4.01 2.47 -17.37
C PRO A 120 -5.35 2.53 -16.61
N GLU A 121 -6.45 2.47 -17.37
CA GLU A 121 -7.76 2.16 -16.80
C GLU A 121 -7.79 0.68 -16.39
N ILE A 122 -8.22 0.42 -15.15
CA ILE A 122 -8.19 -0.91 -14.54
C ILE A 122 -9.64 -1.34 -14.31
N ASP A 123 -9.98 -2.52 -14.80
CA ASP A 123 -11.29 -3.12 -14.56
C ASP A 123 -11.51 -3.29 -13.05
N TRP A 124 -12.60 -2.71 -12.54
CA TRP A 124 -12.96 -2.77 -11.14
C TRP A 124 -14.46 -3.04 -11.00
N LEU A 125 -14.80 -3.97 -10.12
CA LEU A 125 -16.19 -4.33 -9.82
C LEU A 125 -16.48 -4.10 -8.33
N PRO A 126 -17.63 -3.50 -7.97
CA PRO A 126 -18.02 -3.31 -6.59
C PRO A 126 -18.54 -4.61 -5.95
N GLY A 127 -18.94 -4.52 -4.69
CA GLY A 127 -19.67 -5.55 -3.97
C GLY A 127 -18.94 -6.11 -2.77
N ARG A 128 -17.75 -5.59 -2.43
CA ARG A 128 -17.02 -5.97 -1.21
C ARG A 128 -17.79 -5.51 0.02
N THR A 129 -17.73 -6.29 1.09
CA THR A 129 -18.32 -5.98 2.39
C THR A 129 -17.25 -5.74 3.44
N ASP A 130 -17.60 -4.95 4.45
CA ASP A 130 -16.75 -4.74 5.61
C ASP A 130 -17.00 -5.83 6.66
N PHE A 131 -15.95 -6.29 7.34
CA PHE A 131 -16.12 -7.17 8.48
C PHE A 131 -16.80 -6.42 9.63
N VAL A 132 -17.51 -7.17 10.48
CA VAL A 132 -18.18 -6.66 11.68
C VAL A 132 -17.26 -6.70 12.90
N ASP A 133 -16.32 -7.63 12.93
CA ASP A 133 -15.31 -7.84 13.98
C ASP A 133 -14.00 -8.37 13.36
N ASP A 134 -13.02 -8.67 14.22
CA ASP A 134 -11.69 -9.11 13.83
C ASP A 134 -11.52 -10.64 13.68
N SER A 135 -12.60 -11.42 13.79
CA SER A 135 -12.54 -12.89 13.82
C SER A 135 -12.03 -13.55 12.54
N LYS A 136 -11.97 -12.80 11.42
CA LYS A 136 -11.56 -13.27 10.09
C LYS A 136 -10.29 -12.62 9.56
N LEU A 137 -9.62 -11.83 10.40
CA LEU A 137 -8.39 -11.19 9.99
C LEU A 137 -7.28 -12.23 9.82
N PRO A 138 -6.47 -12.12 8.76
CA PRO A 138 -5.33 -13.00 8.58
C PRO A 138 -4.27 -12.72 9.66
N PRO A 139 -3.36 -13.67 9.92
CA PRO A 139 -2.18 -13.39 10.73
C PRO A 139 -1.30 -12.32 10.07
N ARG A 140 -0.55 -11.58 10.90
CA ARG A 140 0.45 -10.59 10.47
C ARG A 140 1.59 -11.24 9.67
N GLY A 141 2.34 -10.41 8.94
CA GLY A 141 3.57 -10.84 8.26
C GLY A 141 3.35 -11.54 6.92
N ARG A 142 2.17 -11.36 6.29
CA ARG A 142 1.88 -11.91 4.95
C ARG A 142 2.34 -11.02 3.80
N LEU A 143 2.67 -9.76 4.07
CA LEU A 143 3.13 -8.79 3.08
C LEU A 143 4.63 -8.97 2.79
N PRO A 144 5.11 -8.59 1.60
CA PRO A 144 6.51 -8.77 1.24
C PRO A 144 7.44 -7.86 2.06
N ASP A 145 8.44 -8.47 2.70
CA ASP A 145 9.64 -7.79 3.20
C ASP A 145 10.53 -7.25 2.05
N ALA A 146 10.70 -5.93 2.02
CA ALA A 146 11.49 -5.18 1.04
C ALA A 146 13.01 -5.43 1.11
N ALA A 147 13.50 -5.98 2.23
CA ALA A 147 14.92 -6.29 2.41
C ALA A 147 15.36 -7.62 1.78
N GLN A 148 14.42 -8.39 1.20
CA GLN A 148 14.66 -9.74 0.70
C GLN A 148 14.88 -9.80 -0.82
N GLY A 149 15.27 -10.97 -1.31
CA GLY A 149 15.51 -11.24 -2.74
C GLY A 149 14.36 -11.94 -3.47
N ALA A 150 14.63 -12.36 -4.70
CA ALA A 150 13.64 -12.90 -5.64
C ALA A 150 12.87 -14.12 -5.12
N GLU A 151 13.52 -15.05 -4.41
CA GLU A 151 12.86 -16.23 -3.84
C GLU A 151 11.78 -15.88 -2.83
N HIS A 152 12.01 -14.84 -2.01
CA HIS A 152 11.00 -14.34 -1.08
C HIS A 152 9.85 -13.68 -1.82
N ILE A 153 10.15 -12.87 -2.84
CA ILE A 153 9.12 -12.26 -3.70
C ILE A 153 8.23 -13.35 -4.30
N ARG A 154 8.81 -14.40 -4.91
CA ARG A 154 8.06 -15.55 -5.43
C ARG A 154 7.26 -16.24 -4.33
N HIS A 155 7.85 -16.51 -3.18
CA HIS A 155 7.16 -17.16 -2.06
C HIS A 155 5.87 -16.42 -1.68
N VAL A 156 5.94 -15.10 -1.52
CA VAL A 156 4.81 -14.26 -1.14
C VAL A 156 3.76 -14.21 -2.27
N PHE A 157 4.18 -13.97 -3.50
CA PHE A 157 3.24 -13.75 -4.61
C PHE A 157 2.64 -15.04 -5.17
N TYR A 158 3.37 -16.15 -5.16
CA TYR A 158 2.83 -17.45 -5.58
C TYR A 158 1.77 -17.95 -4.60
N ARG A 159 1.88 -17.62 -3.31
CA ARG A 159 0.83 -17.84 -2.31
C ARG A 159 -0.47 -17.12 -2.68
N MET A 160 -0.37 -15.92 -3.25
CA MET A 160 -1.51 -15.15 -3.76
C MET A 160 -2.00 -15.61 -5.14
N GLY A 161 -1.22 -16.45 -5.84
CA GLY A 161 -1.58 -16.99 -7.15
C GLY A 161 -1.06 -16.17 -8.34
N PHE A 162 -0.07 -15.30 -8.14
CA PHE A 162 0.59 -14.59 -9.23
C PHE A 162 1.74 -15.40 -9.84
N ASN A 163 2.06 -15.13 -11.10
CA ASN A 163 3.25 -15.62 -11.80
C ASN A 163 4.34 -14.53 -11.90
N ASP A 164 5.52 -14.88 -12.40
CA ASP A 164 6.66 -13.96 -12.48
C ASP A 164 6.39 -12.69 -13.28
N ARG A 165 5.64 -12.78 -14.38
CA ARG A 165 5.30 -11.62 -15.21
C ARG A 165 4.37 -10.64 -14.48
N GLU A 166 3.39 -11.19 -13.76
CA GLU A 166 2.45 -10.41 -12.95
C GLU A 166 3.15 -9.78 -11.74
N ILE A 167 4.09 -10.49 -11.11
CA ILE A 167 4.94 -9.97 -10.02
C ILE A 167 5.69 -8.73 -10.49
N VAL A 168 6.46 -8.85 -11.58
CA VAL A 168 7.26 -7.73 -12.08
C VAL A 168 6.37 -6.58 -12.54
N ALA A 169 5.20 -6.88 -13.15
CA ALA A 169 4.25 -5.83 -13.50
C ALA A 169 3.81 -5.06 -12.25
N LEU A 170 3.35 -5.76 -11.20
CA LEU A 170 2.89 -5.13 -9.96
C LEU A 170 3.99 -4.31 -9.25
N SER A 171 5.23 -4.77 -9.28
CA SER A 171 6.39 -3.99 -8.78
C SER A 171 6.56 -2.64 -9.48
N GLY A 172 6.09 -2.50 -10.72
CA GLY A 172 6.08 -1.24 -11.46
C GLY A 172 5.28 -0.12 -10.78
N ALA A 173 4.42 -0.44 -9.81
CA ALA A 173 3.76 0.57 -8.97
C ALA A 173 4.75 1.40 -8.14
N HIS A 174 5.98 0.92 -7.90
CA HIS A 174 7.06 1.71 -7.29
C HIS A 174 7.50 2.90 -8.16
N ASN A 175 7.00 3.04 -9.39
CA ASN A 175 7.04 4.32 -10.10
C ASN A 175 6.31 5.45 -9.34
N LEU A 176 5.48 5.14 -8.35
CA LEU A 176 4.72 6.11 -7.55
C LEU A 176 5.25 6.23 -6.13
N GLY A 177 5.23 7.45 -5.62
CA GLY A 177 5.50 7.78 -4.22
C GLY A 177 6.96 7.60 -3.81
N ARG A 178 7.12 7.33 -2.52
CA ARG A 178 8.41 7.24 -1.83
C ARG A 178 8.32 6.37 -0.58
N CYS A 179 9.47 5.90 -0.13
CA CYS A 179 9.67 5.33 1.20
C CYS A 179 9.91 6.44 2.23
N HIS A 180 9.58 6.12 3.48
CA HIS A 180 9.88 6.95 4.65
C HIS A 180 10.50 6.10 5.74
N THR A 181 11.58 6.62 6.31
CA THR A 181 12.36 5.93 7.34
C THR A 181 11.49 5.56 8.54
N ALA A 182 10.58 6.46 8.94
CA ALA A 182 9.66 6.24 10.05
C ALA A 182 8.61 5.15 9.80
N ASN A 183 8.33 4.80 8.54
CA ASN A 183 7.32 3.79 8.18
C ASN A 183 7.94 2.42 7.92
N SER A 184 9.04 2.39 7.17
CA SER A 184 9.62 1.15 6.63
C SER A 184 11.10 0.96 6.93
N GLY A 185 11.76 1.98 7.48
CA GLY A 185 13.22 2.03 7.59
C GLY A 185 13.92 2.53 6.33
N PHE A 186 13.34 2.35 5.15
CA PHE A 186 13.85 2.85 3.86
C PHE A 186 13.50 4.32 3.63
N GLU A 187 14.28 5.04 2.82
CA GLU A 187 14.09 6.46 2.57
C GLU A 187 14.23 6.83 1.09
N GLY A 188 13.34 7.71 0.62
CA GLY A 188 13.46 8.37 -0.68
C GLY A 188 12.48 7.86 -1.74
N LYS A 189 12.56 8.44 -2.92
CA LYS A 189 11.68 8.14 -4.06
C LYS A 189 12.41 7.27 -5.10
N TRP A 190 11.66 6.43 -5.79
CA TRP A 190 12.20 5.57 -6.86
C TRP A 190 12.43 6.31 -8.18
N VAL A 191 11.68 7.39 -8.43
CA VAL A 191 11.70 8.15 -9.68
C VAL A 191 11.60 9.65 -9.40
N ASN A 192 12.05 10.49 -10.33
CA ASN A 192 12.04 11.95 -10.15
C ASN A 192 10.62 12.53 -10.01
N ASN A 193 9.64 11.98 -10.76
CA ASN A 193 8.24 12.40 -10.73
C ASN A 193 7.31 11.31 -10.16
N PRO A 194 7.25 11.17 -8.82
CA PRO A 194 6.54 10.08 -8.15
C PRO A 194 5.01 10.22 -8.13
N THR A 195 4.44 11.25 -8.77
CA THR A 195 2.99 11.46 -8.86
C THR A 195 2.45 11.25 -10.28
N ARG A 196 3.28 10.72 -11.18
CA ARG A 196 2.88 10.36 -12.56
C ARG A 196 3.19 8.90 -12.84
N PHE A 197 2.17 8.10 -13.14
CA PHE A 197 2.34 6.69 -13.51
C PHE A 197 3.01 6.56 -14.88
N SER A 198 4.13 5.84 -14.93
CA SER A 198 4.94 5.67 -16.14
C SER A 198 5.80 4.42 -16.04
N ASN A 199 6.59 4.10 -17.08
CA ASN A 199 7.59 3.03 -17.02
C ASN A 199 8.99 3.53 -16.60
N GLN A 200 9.10 4.73 -16.02
CA GLN A 200 10.37 5.33 -15.62
C GLN A 200 11.09 4.46 -14.57
N TYR A 201 10.36 3.84 -13.64
CA TYR A 201 10.92 2.88 -12.68
C TYR A 201 11.78 1.79 -13.35
N PHE A 202 11.24 1.10 -14.37
CA PHE A 202 11.99 0.06 -15.08
C PHE A 202 13.15 0.61 -15.90
N ARG A 203 13.01 1.81 -16.47
CA ARG A 203 14.08 2.46 -17.21
C ARG A 203 15.26 2.78 -16.29
N LEU A 204 15.00 3.41 -15.15
CA LEU A 204 16.02 3.79 -14.17
C LEU A 204 16.67 2.57 -13.51
N LEU A 205 15.90 1.50 -13.26
CA LEU A 205 16.47 0.22 -12.79
C LEU A 205 17.61 -0.30 -13.68
N LEU A 206 17.55 -0.04 -14.99
CA LEU A 206 18.55 -0.51 -15.96
C LEU A 206 19.58 0.55 -16.39
N SER A 207 19.23 1.84 -16.34
CA SER A 207 20.11 2.92 -16.81
C SER A 207 21.02 3.48 -15.73
N GLU A 208 20.58 3.45 -14.48
CA GLU A 208 21.32 4.04 -13.37
C GLU A 208 22.38 3.08 -12.80
N THR A 209 23.40 3.67 -12.16
CA THR A 209 24.36 2.91 -11.36
C THR A 209 23.93 2.94 -9.90
N TRP A 210 23.50 1.79 -9.40
CA TRP A 210 23.03 1.64 -8.03
C TRP A 210 24.17 1.28 -7.08
N THR A 211 24.34 2.07 -6.03
CA THR A 211 25.33 1.83 -4.96
C THR A 211 24.64 1.46 -3.66
N GLU A 212 25.21 0.52 -2.92
CA GLU A 212 24.71 0.14 -1.60
C GLU A 212 24.82 1.32 -0.62
N LYS A 213 23.73 1.58 0.10
CA LYS A 213 23.62 2.64 1.10
C LYS A 213 22.88 2.12 2.32
N THR A 214 23.50 2.25 3.48
CA THR A 214 22.82 2.03 4.76
C THR A 214 22.09 3.30 5.16
N VAL A 215 20.78 3.23 5.41
CA VAL A 215 20.02 4.36 5.95
C VAL A 215 20.49 4.66 7.37
N PRO A 216 21.04 5.84 7.68
CA PRO A 216 21.66 6.11 8.98
C PRO A 216 20.74 5.92 10.18
N GLU A 217 19.47 6.31 10.06
CA GLU A 217 18.51 6.31 11.17
C GLU A 217 17.96 4.92 11.50
N SER A 218 17.80 4.06 10.50
CA SER A 218 17.19 2.73 10.66
C SER A 218 18.19 1.58 10.57
N GLY A 219 19.35 1.81 9.96
CA GLY A 219 20.35 0.79 9.69
C GLY A 219 19.99 -0.19 8.56
N VAL A 220 18.89 0.02 7.84
CA VAL A 220 18.52 -0.87 6.72
C VAL A 220 19.39 -0.62 5.50
N LEU A 221 19.70 -1.69 4.77
CA LEU A 221 20.38 -1.60 3.49
C LEU A 221 19.37 -1.23 2.39
N GLN A 222 19.66 -0.17 1.66
CA GLN A 222 19.00 0.19 0.41
C GLN A 222 20.05 0.48 -0.66
N PHE A 223 19.60 0.85 -1.86
CA PHE A 223 20.46 1.29 -2.93
C PHE A 223 20.14 2.73 -3.28
N SER A 224 21.15 3.51 -3.71
CA SER A 224 20.93 4.84 -4.25
C SER A 224 21.73 5.13 -5.52
N SER A 225 21.17 6.03 -6.32
CA SER A 225 21.80 6.69 -7.47
C SER A 225 21.65 8.20 -7.26
N VAL A 226 22.73 8.95 -7.45
CA VAL A 226 22.74 10.41 -7.33
C VAL A 226 23.05 10.99 -8.70
N ASP A 227 22.16 11.86 -9.19
CA ASP A 227 22.40 12.63 -10.39
C ASP A 227 23.43 13.74 -10.10
N GLU A 228 24.60 13.70 -10.76
CA GLU A 228 25.72 14.59 -10.48
C GLU A 228 25.43 16.07 -10.80
N ASP A 229 24.49 16.34 -11.72
CA ASP A 229 24.17 17.70 -12.17
C ASP A 229 23.11 18.36 -11.28
N THR A 230 22.12 17.59 -10.82
CA THR A 230 20.98 18.07 -10.03
C THR A 230 21.10 17.79 -8.53
N GLU A 231 22.07 16.97 -8.12
CA GLU A 231 22.22 16.42 -6.76
C GLU A 231 20.98 15.64 -6.29
N GLU A 232 20.09 15.26 -7.21
CA GLU A 232 18.89 14.51 -6.89
C GLU A 232 19.24 13.04 -6.61
N GLU A 233 18.87 12.55 -5.42
CA GLU A 233 19.07 11.17 -5.03
C GLU A 233 17.79 10.35 -5.20
N LEU A 234 17.91 9.24 -5.94
CA LEU A 234 16.90 8.21 -6.07
C LEU A 234 17.30 6.96 -5.30
N MET A 235 16.32 6.12 -4.98
CA MET A 235 16.54 4.87 -4.25
C MET A 235 15.95 3.65 -4.94
N MET A 236 16.51 2.47 -4.64
CA MET A 236 15.92 1.16 -4.91
C MET A 236 15.99 0.27 -3.66
N LEU A 237 14.95 -0.53 -3.44
CA LEU A 237 14.92 -1.55 -2.39
C LEU A 237 15.77 -2.77 -2.82
N PRO A 238 16.25 -3.59 -1.88
CA PRO A 238 16.81 -4.90 -2.22
C PRO A 238 15.88 -5.75 -3.09
N THR A 239 14.56 -5.71 -2.85
CA THR A 239 13.58 -6.38 -3.71
C THR A 239 13.51 -5.80 -5.12
N ASP A 240 13.76 -4.49 -5.30
CA ASP A 240 13.76 -3.87 -6.63
C ASP A 240 14.99 -4.31 -7.43
N ILE A 241 16.17 -4.33 -6.79
CA ILE A 241 17.42 -4.84 -7.40
C ILE A 241 17.32 -6.35 -7.68
N ALA A 242 16.57 -7.10 -6.86
CA ALA A 242 16.31 -8.52 -7.13
C ALA A 242 15.59 -8.76 -8.47
N LEU A 243 14.79 -7.79 -8.95
CA LEU A 243 14.11 -7.92 -10.24
C LEU A 243 15.06 -7.85 -11.43
N THR A 244 16.20 -7.18 -11.31
CA THR A 244 17.18 -7.03 -12.39
C THR A 244 18.24 -8.14 -12.38
N THR A 245 18.47 -8.76 -11.22
CA THR A 245 19.48 -9.80 -11.03
C THR A 245 18.92 -11.22 -11.19
N ASP A 246 17.62 -11.41 -10.97
CA ASP A 246 16.97 -12.70 -11.21
C ASP A 246 16.78 -12.98 -12.72
N PRO A 247 17.15 -14.17 -13.23
CA PRO A 247 17.09 -14.49 -14.66
C PRO A 247 15.69 -14.48 -15.28
N GLU A 248 14.62 -14.76 -14.53
CA GLU A 248 13.25 -14.74 -15.06
C GLU A 248 12.60 -13.37 -14.91
N PHE A 249 12.79 -12.68 -13.78
CA PHE A 249 12.25 -11.34 -13.58
C PHE A 249 12.89 -10.32 -14.53
N SER A 250 14.20 -10.39 -14.74
CA SER A 250 14.95 -9.42 -15.56
C SER A 250 14.44 -9.34 -17.00
N LYS A 251 13.91 -10.44 -17.54
CA LYS A 251 13.27 -10.46 -18.88
C LYS A 251 12.08 -9.50 -18.95
N TYR A 252 11.24 -9.47 -17.91
CA TYR A 252 10.07 -8.60 -17.87
C TYR A 252 10.45 -7.17 -17.54
N VAL A 253 11.47 -6.94 -16.70
CA VAL A 253 12.05 -5.60 -16.48
C VAL A 253 12.52 -5.01 -17.81
N ASP A 254 13.28 -5.78 -18.61
CA ASP A 254 13.76 -5.36 -19.93
C ASP A 254 12.60 -5.00 -20.88
N ILE A 255 11.56 -5.84 -20.95
CA ILE A 255 10.36 -5.58 -21.75
C ILE A 255 9.70 -4.26 -21.31
N TYR A 256 9.39 -4.11 -20.03
CA TYR A 256 8.64 -2.96 -19.51
C TYR A 256 9.45 -1.66 -19.57
N SER A 257 10.79 -1.73 -19.49
CA SER A 257 11.67 -0.57 -19.69
C SER A 257 11.59 -0.02 -21.11
N LYS A 258 11.38 -0.89 -22.12
CA LYS A 258 11.35 -0.54 -23.54
C LYS A 258 9.95 -0.24 -24.05
N ASP A 259 8.94 -0.91 -23.50
CA ASP A 259 7.55 -0.83 -23.94
C ASP A 259 6.60 -0.54 -22.78
N LYS A 260 6.23 0.74 -22.67
CA LYS A 260 5.30 1.24 -21.67
C LYS A 260 3.89 0.66 -21.85
N ASP A 261 3.45 0.41 -23.08
CA ASP A 261 2.08 -0.03 -23.34
C ASP A 261 1.91 -1.51 -22.97
N VAL A 262 2.94 -2.34 -23.21
CA VAL A 262 2.97 -3.72 -22.69
C VAL A 262 2.96 -3.74 -21.16
N PHE A 263 3.76 -2.88 -20.51
CA PHE A 263 3.72 -2.73 -19.05
C PHE A 263 2.31 -2.37 -18.57
N PHE A 264 1.68 -1.36 -19.17
CA PHE A 264 0.35 -0.90 -18.75
C PHE A 264 -0.72 -1.99 -18.92
N GLU A 265 -0.65 -2.77 -20.00
CA GLU A 265 -1.58 -3.85 -20.26
C GLU A 265 -1.43 -5.03 -19.28
N ASP A 266 -0.20 -5.36 -18.87
CA ASP A 266 0.03 -6.41 -17.88
C ASP A 266 -0.29 -5.92 -16.47
N PHE A 267 0.10 -4.67 -16.14
CA PHE A 267 -0.18 -4.06 -14.86
C PHE A 267 -1.69 -3.98 -14.59
N LYS A 268 -2.48 -3.52 -15.55
CA LYS A 268 -3.94 -3.40 -15.36
C LYS A 268 -4.58 -4.75 -15.04
N LYS A 269 -4.14 -5.83 -15.72
CA LYS A 269 -4.65 -7.20 -15.49
C LYS A 269 -4.22 -7.73 -14.14
N ALA A 270 -2.95 -7.55 -13.79
CA ALA A 270 -2.41 -8.03 -12.51
C ALA A 270 -3.02 -7.27 -11.33
N PHE A 271 -3.21 -5.95 -11.44
CA PHE A 271 -3.83 -5.14 -10.41
C PHE A 271 -5.34 -5.42 -10.31
N ALA A 272 -6.06 -5.61 -11.42
CA ALA A 272 -7.47 -6.05 -11.38
C ALA A 272 -7.59 -7.41 -10.65
N LYS A 273 -6.74 -8.38 -10.99
CA LYS A 273 -6.66 -9.68 -10.31
C LYS A 273 -6.37 -9.55 -8.81
N LEU A 274 -5.44 -8.67 -8.43
CA LEU A 274 -5.14 -8.38 -7.03
C LEU A 274 -6.37 -7.92 -6.25
N LEU A 275 -7.15 -7.00 -6.80
CA LEU A 275 -8.32 -6.45 -6.12
C LEU A 275 -9.47 -7.47 -5.99
N GLU A 276 -9.39 -8.58 -6.72
CA GLU A 276 -10.35 -9.70 -6.66
C GLU A 276 -9.88 -10.84 -5.74
N LEU A 277 -8.72 -10.73 -5.10
CA LEU A 277 -8.26 -11.73 -4.14
C LEU A 277 -9.16 -11.76 -2.90
N GLY A 278 -9.53 -12.96 -2.45
CA GLY A 278 -10.46 -13.16 -1.34
C GLY A 278 -11.93 -12.90 -1.70
N ILE A 279 -12.25 -12.77 -3.00
CA ILE A 279 -13.61 -12.52 -3.49
C ILE A 279 -14.02 -13.66 -4.43
N ALA A 280 -15.25 -14.15 -4.27
CA ALA A 280 -15.91 -15.06 -5.18
C ALA A 280 -17.09 -14.35 -5.83
N ARG A 281 -17.27 -14.51 -7.15
CA ARG A 281 -18.38 -13.91 -7.90
C ARG A 281 -19.23 -14.96 -8.61
N ASP A 282 -20.52 -14.65 -8.79
CA ASP A 282 -21.40 -15.39 -9.69
C ASP A 282 -21.22 -14.96 -11.16
N SER A 283 -22.00 -15.55 -12.07
CA SER A 283 -21.95 -15.22 -13.50
C SER A 283 -22.44 -13.82 -13.85
N GLU A 284 -23.13 -13.14 -12.93
CA GLU A 284 -23.62 -11.77 -13.08
C GLU A 284 -22.62 -10.75 -12.50
N GLY A 285 -21.52 -11.23 -11.89
CA GLY A 285 -20.49 -10.39 -11.28
C GLY A 285 -20.80 -10.00 -9.84
N ASN A 286 -21.85 -10.55 -9.21
CA ASN A 286 -22.16 -10.27 -7.81
C ASN A 286 -21.22 -11.04 -6.89
N VAL A 287 -20.78 -10.41 -5.80
CA VAL A 287 -19.96 -11.09 -4.79
C VAL A 287 -20.80 -12.08 -3.99
N ILE A 288 -20.37 -13.34 -3.94
CA ILE A 288 -21.08 -14.46 -3.31
C ILE A 288 -20.36 -15.05 -2.08
N ASN A 289 -19.32 -14.40 -1.58
CA ASN A 289 -18.71 -14.81 -0.31
C ASN A 289 -19.79 -14.90 0.79
N THR A 290 -19.69 -15.89 1.67
CA THR A 290 -20.67 -16.13 2.74
C THR A 290 -20.93 -14.88 3.59
N ASP A 291 -19.93 -14.03 3.73
CA ASP A 291 -19.98 -12.79 4.52
C ASP A 291 -20.86 -11.73 3.86
N ASN A 292 -20.86 -11.70 2.53
CA ASN A 292 -21.71 -10.85 1.73
C ASN A 292 -23.17 -11.33 1.78
N GLN A 293 -23.39 -12.64 1.85
CA GLN A 293 -24.73 -13.24 1.97
C GLN A 293 -25.34 -13.12 3.37
N LYS A 294 -24.53 -13.19 4.43
CA LYS A 294 -25.01 -13.19 5.84
C LYS A 294 -24.88 -11.85 6.56
N GLY A 295 -23.92 -11.00 6.18
CA GLY A 295 -23.53 -9.82 6.94
C GLY A 295 -24.34 -8.56 6.60
N GLY A 296 -24.61 -8.33 5.31
CA GLY A 296 -25.01 -7.01 4.82
C GLY A 296 -23.97 -5.92 5.17
N TYR A 297 -24.22 -4.67 4.76
CA TYR A 297 -23.39 -3.55 5.21
C TYR A 297 -23.60 -3.29 6.70
N ARG A 298 -22.53 -3.34 7.49
CA ARG A 298 -22.51 -2.95 8.90
C ARG A 298 -21.21 -2.20 9.19
N SER A 299 -21.33 -0.91 9.51
CA SER A 299 -20.18 -0.10 9.91
C SER A 299 -19.60 -0.64 11.21
N ALA A 300 -18.40 -1.23 11.16
CA ALA A 300 -17.63 -1.49 12.38
C ALA A 300 -17.05 -0.19 12.95
N PRO A 301 -16.49 -0.21 14.18
CA PRO A 301 -15.98 0.99 14.83
C PRO A 301 -14.90 1.69 13.99
N LYS A 302 -15.04 3.00 13.89
CA LYS A 302 -14.07 3.89 13.25
C LYS A 302 -12.75 3.89 14.07
N LYS A 303 -11.60 3.79 13.40
CA LYS A 303 -10.28 4.08 14.02
C LYS A 303 -10.11 5.60 14.14
N SER A 304 -9.42 6.09 15.17
CA SER A 304 -9.33 7.53 15.45
C SER A 304 -8.94 8.36 14.22
N ASP A 305 -9.58 9.53 14.06
CA ASP A 305 -9.28 10.52 13.00
C ASP A 305 -7.87 11.13 13.09
N SER A 306 -7.14 10.82 14.15
CA SER A 306 -5.83 11.36 14.43
C SER A 306 -4.76 10.38 13.97
N ALA A 307 -3.90 10.80 13.04
CA ALA A 307 -2.60 10.17 12.86
C ALA A 307 -1.83 10.29 14.19
N PRO A 308 -1.15 9.24 14.68
CA PRO A 308 -0.30 9.39 15.85
C PRO A 308 0.75 10.47 15.55
N THR A 309 0.79 11.51 16.37
CA THR A 309 1.84 12.53 16.29
C THR A 309 3.17 11.86 16.58
N ALA A 310 4.14 12.02 15.69
CA ALA A 310 5.54 11.70 15.95
C ALA A 310 6.09 12.71 16.98
N SER A 311 5.73 12.53 18.25
CA SER A 311 6.31 13.29 19.36
C SER A 311 6.16 12.49 20.63
N GLY A 312 7.20 11.71 20.92
CA GLY A 312 7.32 10.92 22.13
C GLY A 312 8.77 10.54 22.36
N GLN A 313 9.65 11.54 22.53
CA GLN A 313 10.85 11.33 23.32
C GLN A 313 10.38 10.88 24.70
N SER A 314 10.49 9.58 24.97
CA SER A 314 10.41 9.08 26.33
C SER A 314 11.68 9.52 27.05
N ASP A 315 11.56 10.49 27.94
CA ASP A 315 12.52 10.73 29.02
C ASP A 315 12.67 9.44 29.84
N VAL A 316 13.64 8.60 29.47
CA VAL A 316 14.12 7.54 30.36
C VAL A 316 15.13 8.18 31.29
N ALA A 317 14.62 8.62 32.43
CA ALA A 317 15.41 9.05 33.56
C ALA A 317 16.38 7.95 33.99
N LYS A 318 17.64 8.36 34.19
CA LYS A 318 18.73 7.59 34.79
C LYS A 318 18.35 7.06 36.17
N THR A 319 18.23 5.74 36.32
CA THR A 319 18.59 4.95 37.51
C THR A 319 18.87 3.53 36.97
N GLY A 320 20.07 2.95 37.01
CA GLY A 320 20.91 2.73 38.18
C GLY A 320 20.81 1.26 38.59
N GLY A 321 21.79 0.42 38.22
CA GLY A 321 22.05 -0.85 38.91
C GLY A 321 21.87 -2.13 38.08
N CYS A 322 22.97 -2.62 37.52
CA CYS A 322 23.12 -4.00 37.05
C CYS A 322 23.48 -4.90 38.25
N PRO A 323 22.75 -6.00 38.56
CA PRO A 323 23.21 -6.97 39.53
C PRO A 323 24.00 -8.08 38.84
N VAL A 324 25.31 -8.05 39.06
CA VAL A 324 26.24 -9.13 38.74
C VAL A 324 25.93 -10.32 39.65
N MET A 325 25.58 -11.47 39.08
CA MET A 325 25.47 -12.72 39.83
C MET A 325 26.86 -13.19 40.28
N HIS A 326 27.09 -13.18 41.59
CA HIS A 326 28.21 -13.90 42.20
C HIS A 326 27.73 -15.23 42.76
N HIS A 327 28.11 -16.32 42.07
CA HIS A 327 28.20 -17.65 42.67
C HIS A 327 29.32 -17.64 43.73
N ARG A 328 28.94 -17.75 45.00
CA ARG A 328 29.85 -18.15 46.08
C ARG A 328 29.78 -19.66 46.24
N ALA A 329 30.81 -20.35 45.77
CA ALA A 329 31.20 -21.64 46.33
C ALA A 329 32.00 -21.39 47.61
N LYS A 330 31.74 -22.18 48.66
CA LYS A 330 32.78 -22.77 49.53
C LYS A 330 32.17 -23.73 50.56
N LEU A 331 32.75 -24.94 50.54
CA LEU A 331 32.82 -26.01 51.53
C LEU A 331 31.52 -26.77 51.82
#